data_AF-A0A2T2XKK4-F1
#
_entry.id   AF-A0A2T2XKK4-F1
#
_cell.length_a   1.000
_cell.length_b   1.000
_cell.length_c   1.000
_cell.angle_alpha   90.00
_cell.angle_beta   90.00
_cell.angle_gamma   90.00
#
_symmetry.space_group_name_H-M   'P 1'
#
loop_
_entity.id
_entity.type
_entity.pdbx_description
1 polymer ?
#
loop_
_entity_poly.entity_id
_entity_poly.type
_entity_poly.pdbx_seq_one_letter_code
_entity_poly.pdbx_strand_id
1 'polypeptide(L)'
;MAERIDKNPWEVLGIAPTYDKEAIRQAYLSAVRRHHPDQFQRDAAQFHQHEEAMKDINRAYQLILAGKAPEPHNETTPPPTGTPGQTYKAPPRNDAPPPIFCPRHHQTAWRRCQVCQTPLCTECIGFYTSLCAKHYRKSALKRYRNRVVREWVPLIIGVAVLREVGLGSAVLLWGVLGYLALLGLGWLRRKRWMGCLALLFFPYSLVLAGLYSLYEGLSQWNKFAMESKHL
;
A
#
# COMPACT_ATOMS: atom_id res chain seq x y z
N MET A 1 -36.38 -20.36 5.84
CA MET A 1 -35.87 -18.97 5.72
C MET A 1 -35.24 -18.84 4.33
N ALA A 2 -36.09 -18.70 3.32
CA ALA A 2 -35.71 -18.54 1.91
C ALA A 2 -36.11 -17.13 1.45
N GLU A 3 -35.58 -16.70 0.31
CA GLU A 3 -35.74 -15.38 -0.35
C GLU A 3 -34.79 -14.25 0.14
N ARG A 4 -33.54 -14.26 -0.36
CA ARG A 4 -32.90 -12.98 -0.76
C ARG A 4 -32.88 -12.98 -2.29
N ILE A 5 -33.91 -12.34 -2.84
CA ILE A 5 -34.15 -11.92 -4.22
C ILE A 5 -32.89 -12.02 -5.09
N ASP A 6 -33.01 -12.80 -6.16
CA ASP A 6 -32.10 -12.94 -7.29
C ASP A 6 -31.88 -11.59 -7.99
N LYS A 7 -31.14 -10.68 -7.35
CA LYS A 7 -30.72 -9.43 -8.00
C LYS A 7 -29.85 -9.81 -9.18
N ASN A 8 -30.24 -9.34 -10.37
CA ASN A 8 -29.49 -9.59 -11.58
C ASN A 8 -28.06 -9.02 -11.40
N PRO A 9 -26.99 -9.84 -11.55
CA PRO A 9 -25.62 -9.38 -11.38
C PRO A 9 -25.27 -8.15 -12.22
N TRP A 10 -25.88 -8.02 -13.40
CA TRP A 10 -25.71 -6.90 -14.32
C TRP A 10 -26.28 -5.59 -13.74
N GLU A 11 -27.46 -5.66 -13.12
CA GLU A 11 -28.09 -4.52 -12.45
C GLU A 11 -27.32 -4.08 -11.19
N VAL A 12 -26.76 -5.03 -10.44
CA VAL A 12 -25.93 -4.72 -9.26
C VAL A 12 -24.66 -3.97 -9.65
N LEU A 13 -24.08 -4.26 -10.81
CA LEU A 13 -22.96 -3.49 -11.36
C LEU A 13 -23.40 -2.23 -12.12
N GLY A 14 -24.71 -2.06 -12.38
CA GLY A 14 -25.27 -0.92 -13.09
C GLY A 14 -24.95 -0.90 -14.59
N ILE A 15 -24.79 -2.07 -15.20
CA ILE A 15 -24.49 -2.21 -16.63
C ILE A 15 -25.46 -3.18 -17.31
N ALA A 16 -25.62 -3.02 -18.62
CA ALA A 16 -26.33 -4.01 -19.43
C ALA A 16 -25.53 -5.33 -19.52
N PRO A 17 -26.20 -6.47 -19.72
CA PRO A 17 -25.53 -7.75 -19.99
C PRO A 17 -24.56 -7.62 -21.18
N THR A 18 -23.29 -7.93 -20.96
CA THR A 18 -22.24 -7.81 -21.99
C THR A 18 -21.15 -8.86 -21.83
N TYR A 19 -20.56 -9.30 -22.93
CA TYR A 19 -19.38 -10.16 -22.89
C TYR A 19 -18.05 -9.38 -22.74
N ASP A 20 -18.10 -8.04 -22.75
CA ASP A 20 -16.91 -7.19 -22.64
C ASP A 20 -16.36 -7.15 -21.20
N LYS A 21 -15.24 -7.86 -20.99
CA LYS A 21 -14.59 -8.01 -19.68
C LYS A 21 -14.06 -6.67 -19.17
N GLU A 22 -13.64 -5.78 -20.06
CA GLU A 22 -13.16 -4.45 -19.72
C GLU A 22 -14.30 -3.56 -19.18
N ALA A 23 -15.46 -3.54 -19.84
CA ALA A 23 -16.65 -2.86 -19.35
C ALA A 23 -17.10 -3.39 -17.97
N ILE A 24 -17.12 -4.72 -17.79
CA ILE A 24 -17.46 -5.36 -16.51
C ILE A 24 -16.49 -4.91 -15.40
N ARG A 25 -15.19 -4.88 -15.68
CA ARG A 25 -14.17 -4.46 -14.72
C ARG A 25 -14.29 -2.98 -14.36
N GLN A 26 -14.56 -2.12 -15.34
CA GLN A 26 -14.74 -0.69 -15.08
C GLN A 26 -15.99 -0.42 -14.24
N ALA A 27 -17.10 -1.11 -14.54
CA ALA A 27 -18.33 -1.06 -13.76
C ALA A 27 -18.08 -1.46 -12.30
N TYR A 28 -17.41 -2.59 -12.07
CA TYR A 28 -17.00 -3.03 -10.74
C TYR A 28 -16.19 -1.98 -9.98
N LEU A 29 -15.13 -1.43 -10.61
CA LEU A 29 -14.29 -0.41 -9.96
C LEU A 29 -15.08 0.87 -9.63
N SER A 30 -16.03 1.26 -10.48
CA SER A 30 -16.91 2.40 -10.24
C SER A 30 -17.88 2.16 -9.07
N ALA A 31 -18.41 0.93 -8.95
CA ALA A 31 -19.34 0.54 -7.89
C ALA A 31 -18.61 0.47 -6.53
N VAL A 32 -17.42 -0.13 -6.51
CA VAL A 32 -16.56 -0.19 -5.32
C VAL A 32 -16.19 1.21 -4.83
N ARG A 33 -15.84 2.12 -5.74
CA ARG A 33 -15.48 3.50 -5.37
C ARG A 33 -16.67 4.26 -4.75
N ARG A 34 -17.90 4.00 -5.21
CA ARG A 34 -19.13 4.63 -4.70
C ARG A 34 -19.57 4.06 -3.35
N HIS A 35 -19.37 2.76 -3.13
CA HIS A 35 -19.90 2.05 -1.95
C HIS A 35 -18.81 1.61 -0.95
N HIS A 36 -17.61 2.18 -1.00
CA HIS A 36 -16.52 1.75 -0.13
C HIS A 36 -16.81 2.06 1.35
N PRO A 37 -16.86 1.06 2.26
CA PRO A 37 -17.26 1.26 3.66
C PRO A 37 -16.30 2.16 4.45
N ASP A 38 -15.05 2.30 3.98
CA ASP A 38 -14.04 3.22 4.55
C ASP A 38 -14.47 4.69 4.51
N GLN A 39 -15.37 5.07 3.58
CA GLN A 39 -15.89 6.44 3.48
C GLN A 39 -16.93 6.74 4.58
N PHE A 40 -17.48 5.71 5.23
CA PHE A 40 -18.62 5.82 6.14
C PHE A 40 -18.31 5.35 7.57
N GLN A 41 -17.03 5.19 7.94
CA GLN A 41 -16.63 4.73 9.28
C GLN A 41 -17.12 5.60 10.45
N ARG A 42 -17.49 6.86 10.19
CA ARG A 42 -17.99 7.79 11.21
C ARG A 42 -19.50 7.65 11.49
N ASP A 43 -20.25 7.02 10.59
CA ASP A 43 -21.69 6.82 10.68
C ASP A 43 -22.01 5.32 10.70
N ALA A 44 -22.22 4.75 11.88
CA ALA A 44 -22.42 3.31 12.08
C ALA A 44 -23.59 2.74 11.26
N ALA A 45 -24.68 3.48 11.09
CA ALA A 45 -25.83 3.05 10.30
C ALA A 45 -25.51 2.96 8.79
N GLN A 46 -24.79 3.94 8.25
CA GLN A 46 -24.37 3.94 6.85
C GLN A 46 -23.28 2.90 6.61
N PHE A 47 -22.37 2.71 7.57
CA PHE A 47 -21.33 1.69 7.49
C PHE A 47 -21.91 0.29 7.22
N HIS A 48 -22.92 -0.13 7.99
CA HIS A 48 -23.56 -1.44 7.80
C HIS A 48 -24.25 -1.58 6.44
N GLN A 49 -24.94 -0.54 5.97
CA GLN A 49 -25.60 -0.53 4.65
C GLN A 49 -24.58 -0.64 3.51
N HIS A 50 -23.47 0.10 3.60
CA HIS A 50 -22.40 0.06 2.60
C HIS A 50 -21.58 -1.23 2.65
N GLU A 51 -21.45 -1.86 3.82
CA GLU A 51 -20.86 -3.19 3.96
C GLU A 51 -21.70 -4.26 3.26
N GLU A 52 -23.02 -4.25 3.44
CA GLU A 52 -23.93 -5.16 2.73
C GLU A 52 -23.91 -4.91 1.22
N ALA A 53 -23.94 -3.65 0.77
CA ALA A 53 -23.84 -3.30 -0.64
C ALA A 53 -22.52 -3.78 -1.28
N MET A 54 -21.40 -3.70 -0.55
CA MET A 54 -20.10 -4.19 -1.01
C MET A 54 -20.09 -5.71 -1.19
N LYS A 55 -20.78 -6.46 -0.30
CA LYS A 55 -20.94 -7.92 -0.44
C LYS A 55 -21.73 -8.27 -1.70
N ASP A 56 -22.81 -7.55 -1.98
CA ASP A 56 -23.62 -7.71 -3.20
C ASP A 56 -22.79 -7.43 -4.47
N ILE A 57 -22.02 -6.34 -4.50
CA ILE A 57 -21.15 -5.97 -5.64
C ILE A 57 -20.09 -7.04 -5.91
N ASN A 58 -19.42 -7.52 -4.87
CA ASN A 58 -18.41 -8.57 -5.02
C ASN A 58 -19.02 -9.89 -5.50
N ARG A 59 -20.20 -10.25 -5.00
CA ARG A 59 -20.93 -11.45 -5.42
C ARG A 59 -21.37 -11.36 -6.88
N ALA A 60 -21.92 -10.23 -7.30
CA ALA A 60 -22.34 -10.00 -8.70
C ALA A 60 -21.16 -10.14 -9.67
N TYR A 61 -20.02 -9.51 -9.37
CA TYR A 61 -18.82 -9.61 -10.18
C TYR A 61 -18.30 -11.06 -10.32
N GLN A 62 -18.32 -11.82 -9.23
CA GLN A 62 -17.93 -13.23 -9.26
C GLN A 62 -18.89 -14.09 -10.09
N LEU A 63 -20.21 -13.87 -10.00
CA LEU A 63 -21.20 -14.60 -10.78
C LEU A 63 -21.06 -14.34 -12.28
N ILE A 64 -20.78 -13.09 -12.68
CA ILE A 64 -20.52 -12.71 -14.07
C ILE A 64 -19.26 -13.40 -14.59
N LEU A 65 -18.16 -13.36 -13.82
CA LEU A 65 -16.91 -14.02 -14.21
C LEU A 65 -17.01 -15.55 -14.25
N ALA A 66 -17.85 -16.14 -13.40
CA ALA A 66 -18.09 -17.58 -13.36
C ALA A 66 -19.06 -18.07 -14.45
N GLY A 67 -19.59 -17.18 -15.31
CA GLY A 67 -20.58 -17.53 -16.33
C GLY A 67 -21.92 -17.98 -15.75
N LYS A 68 -22.21 -17.61 -14.49
CA LYS A 68 -23.47 -17.93 -13.79
C LYS A 68 -24.48 -16.79 -13.83
N ALA A 69 -24.11 -15.67 -14.45
CA ALA A 69 -25.03 -14.57 -14.71
C ALA A 69 -25.91 -14.91 -15.93
N PRO A 70 -27.17 -14.43 -15.97
CA PRO A 70 -28.03 -14.62 -17.12
C PRO A 70 -27.32 -14.10 -18.37
N GLU A 71 -27.26 -14.94 -19.40
CA GLU A 71 -26.59 -14.60 -20.65
C GLU A 71 -27.27 -13.38 -21.31
N PRO A 72 -26.50 -12.52 -21.98
CA PRO A 72 -27.07 -11.45 -22.77
C PRO A 72 -27.98 -12.05 -23.85
N HIS A 73 -29.28 -11.81 -23.71
CA HIS A 73 -30.30 -12.19 -24.67
C HIS A 73 -30.10 -11.32 -25.91
N ASN A 74 -29.88 -11.99 -27.03
CA ASN A 74 -29.57 -11.37 -28.31
C ASN A 74 -30.87 -10.81 -28.93
N GLU A 75 -31.37 -9.68 -28.42
CA GLU A 75 -32.44 -8.94 -29.09
C GLU A 75 -31.85 -8.14 -30.26
N THR A 76 -31.97 -8.76 -31.43
CA THR A 76 -31.79 -8.18 -32.77
C THR A 76 -32.34 -6.75 -32.83
N THR A 77 -31.45 -5.75 -32.87
CA THR A 77 -31.82 -4.35 -33.10
C THR A 77 -31.63 -4.01 -34.59
N PRO A 78 -32.61 -3.40 -35.29
CA PRO A 78 -32.46 -2.95 -36.68
C PRO A 78 -31.54 -1.71 -36.78
N PRO A 79 -31.01 -1.39 -37.98
CA PRO A 79 -29.77 -0.64 -38.13
C PRO A 79 -29.96 0.88 -37.93
N PRO A 80 -28.95 1.62 -37.42
CA PRO A 80 -28.96 3.06 -37.47
C PRO A 80 -28.52 3.55 -38.86
N THR A 81 -29.44 4.20 -39.57
CA THR A 81 -29.14 5.05 -40.73
C THR A 81 -28.46 6.34 -40.24
N GLY A 82 -27.20 6.55 -40.63
CA GLY A 82 -26.45 7.78 -40.34
C GLY A 82 -24.99 7.70 -40.79
N THR A 83 -24.72 8.20 -41.99
CA THR A 83 -23.44 8.26 -42.72
C THR A 83 -22.52 9.41 -42.20
N PRO A 84 -21.27 9.64 -42.71
CA PRO A 84 -20.00 9.12 -42.20
C PRO A 84 -18.94 10.20 -41.82
N GLY A 85 -17.94 9.80 -41.01
CA GLY A 85 -16.65 10.50 -40.86
C GLY A 85 -16.29 10.72 -39.39
N GLN A 86 -15.24 10.16 -38.79
CA GLN A 86 -14.00 9.61 -39.31
C GLN A 86 -13.68 8.33 -38.53
N THR A 87 -13.42 7.25 -39.26
CA THR A 87 -12.98 5.97 -38.73
C THR A 87 -11.52 6.09 -38.29
N TYR A 88 -11.29 6.30 -37.00
CA TYR A 88 -10.05 5.85 -36.38
C TYR A 88 -10.06 4.32 -36.44
N LYS A 89 -9.43 3.75 -37.46
CA LYS A 89 -9.16 2.30 -37.50
C LYS A 89 -8.23 2.00 -36.33
N ALA A 90 -8.80 1.55 -35.20
CA ALA A 90 -8.02 0.84 -34.21
C ALA A 90 -7.41 -0.40 -34.90
N PRO A 91 -6.09 -0.60 -34.83
CA PRO A 91 -5.46 -1.75 -35.46
C PRO A 91 -5.97 -3.06 -34.85
N PRO A 92 -5.99 -4.16 -35.63
CA PRO A 92 -6.52 -5.44 -35.19
C PRO A 92 -5.88 -5.90 -33.88
N ARG A 93 -6.73 -6.38 -32.95
CA ARG A 93 -6.45 -6.72 -31.54
C ARG A 93 -5.52 -7.94 -31.34
N ASN A 94 -4.74 -8.33 -32.35
CA ASN A 94 -3.81 -9.46 -32.32
C ASN A 94 -2.36 -9.08 -31.97
N ASP A 95 -2.05 -7.78 -31.84
CA ASP A 95 -0.70 -7.31 -31.49
C ASP A 95 -0.57 -6.89 -30.01
N ALA A 96 -1.44 -7.39 -29.12
CA ALA A 96 -1.28 -7.14 -27.69
C ALA A 96 0.12 -7.63 -27.27
N PRO A 97 1.03 -6.74 -26.79
CA PRO A 97 2.38 -7.13 -26.47
C PRO A 97 2.34 -8.27 -25.44
N PRO A 98 3.19 -9.30 -25.60
CA PRO A 98 3.13 -10.47 -24.75
C PRO A 98 3.14 -10.07 -23.28
N PRO A 99 2.35 -10.74 -22.42
CA PRO A 99 2.31 -10.42 -21.00
C PRO A 99 3.73 -10.45 -20.45
N ILE A 100 4.18 -9.33 -19.91
CA ILE A 100 5.54 -9.21 -19.39
C ILE A 100 5.55 -9.87 -18.02
N PHE A 101 6.41 -10.86 -17.85
CA PHE A 101 6.52 -11.59 -16.59
C PHE A 101 7.55 -10.94 -15.66
N CYS A 102 7.25 -10.96 -14.37
CA CYS A 102 8.21 -10.59 -13.35
C CYS A 102 9.27 -11.70 -13.23
N PRO A 103 10.58 -11.41 -13.37
CA PRO A 103 11.63 -12.44 -13.38
C PRO A 103 11.83 -13.13 -12.03
N ARG A 104 11.23 -12.61 -10.95
CA ARG A 104 11.42 -13.13 -9.59
C ARG A 104 10.31 -14.05 -9.13
N HIS A 105 9.07 -13.73 -9.51
CA HIS A 105 7.88 -14.48 -9.07
C HIS A 105 7.13 -15.11 -10.24
N HIS A 106 7.59 -14.91 -11.49
CA HIS A 106 7.03 -15.50 -12.70
C HIS A 106 5.54 -15.17 -12.94
N GLN A 107 5.06 -14.08 -12.34
CA GLN A 107 3.69 -13.57 -12.50
C GLN A 107 3.65 -12.39 -13.45
N THR A 108 2.46 -12.09 -13.99
CA THR A 108 2.21 -10.91 -14.82
C THR A 108 2.65 -9.65 -14.09
N ALA A 109 3.50 -8.86 -14.74
CA ALA A 109 3.98 -7.60 -14.23
C ALA A 109 3.03 -6.47 -14.59
N TRP A 110 2.66 -5.68 -13.58
CA TRP A 110 1.72 -4.56 -13.71
C TRP A 110 2.44 -3.20 -13.66
N ARG A 111 3.70 -3.19 -13.23
CA ARG A 111 4.52 -1.98 -13.09
C ARG A 111 5.94 -2.23 -13.54
N ARG A 112 6.68 -1.15 -13.75
CA ARG A 112 8.13 -1.16 -13.99
C ARG A 112 8.83 -0.36 -12.90
N CYS A 113 10.06 -0.76 -12.59
CA CYS A 113 10.90 0.01 -11.69
C CYS A 113 11.22 1.37 -12.32
N GLN A 114 11.02 2.46 -11.57
CA GLN A 114 11.32 3.82 -12.05
C GLN A 114 12.82 4.07 -12.34
N VAL A 115 13.71 3.22 -11.83
CA VAL A 115 15.17 3.40 -11.96
C VAL A 115 15.76 2.52 -13.07
N CYS A 116 15.40 1.23 -13.12
CA CYS A 116 15.98 0.26 -14.06
C CYS A 116 14.96 -0.45 -14.94
N GLN A 117 13.70 -0.01 -14.93
CA GLN A 117 12.61 -0.50 -15.76
C GLN A 117 12.25 -1.98 -15.63
N THR A 118 12.87 -2.70 -14.67
CA THR A 118 12.57 -4.11 -14.38
C THR A 118 11.08 -4.30 -14.09
N PRO A 119 10.41 -5.30 -14.71
CA PRO A 119 8.99 -5.57 -14.48
C PRO A 119 8.71 -6.07 -13.05
N LEU A 120 7.62 -5.58 -12.46
CA LEU A 120 7.21 -5.80 -11.07
C LEU A 120 5.78 -6.39 -11.02
N CYS A 121 5.61 -7.49 -10.31
CA CYS A 121 4.30 -8.01 -9.91
C CYS A 121 3.90 -7.49 -8.52
N THR A 122 2.67 -7.76 -8.12
CA THR A 122 2.09 -7.35 -6.82
C THR A 122 2.81 -7.92 -5.61
N GLU A 123 3.51 -9.06 -5.77
CA GLU A 123 4.31 -9.69 -4.70
C GLU A 123 5.68 -9.05 -4.49
N CYS A 124 6.12 -8.15 -5.38
CA CYS A 124 7.39 -7.45 -5.18
C CYS A 124 7.31 -6.49 -3.99
N ILE A 125 8.25 -6.62 -3.04
CA ILE A 125 8.39 -5.77 -1.84
C ILE A 125 8.31 -4.25 -2.16
N GLY A 126 8.85 -3.82 -3.31
CA GLY A 126 8.84 -2.42 -3.73
C GLY A 126 7.74 -2.03 -4.72
N PHE A 127 6.72 -2.89 -4.94
CA PHE A 127 5.66 -2.71 -5.93
C PHE A 127 4.93 -1.38 -5.78
N TYR A 128 4.45 -1.06 -4.58
CA TYR A 128 3.71 0.19 -4.30
C TYR A 128 4.57 1.44 -4.51
N THR A 129 5.87 1.34 -4.25
CA THR A 129 6.84 2.43 -4.49
C THR A 129 7.38 2.45 -5.91
N SER A 130 6.95 1.55 -6.79
CA SER A 130 7.46 1.39 -8.16
C SER A 130 9.00 1.20 -8.20
N LEU A 131 9.54 0.46 -7.24
CA LEU A 131 10.97 0.13 -7.14
C LEU A 131 11.16 -1.38 -7.16
N CYS A 132 12.15 -1.87 -7.91
CA CYS A 132 12.57 -3.27 -7.80
C CYS A 132 13.19 -3.54 -6.44
N ALA A 133 13.32 -4.81 -6.05
CA ALA A 133 13.87 -5.19 -4.74
C ALA A 133 15.23 -4.53 -4.44
N LYS A 134 16.13 -4.46 -5.44
CA LYS A 134 17.45 -3.82 -5.31
C LYS A 134 17.34 -2.32 -5.01
N HIS A 135 16.54 -1.59 -5.79
CA HIS A 135 16.36 -0.15 -5.61
C HIS A 135 15.53 0.20 -4.38
N TYR A 136 14.55 -0.64 -4.02
CA TYR A 136 13.80 -0.51 -2.78
C TYR A 136 14.72 -0.64 -1.56
N ARG A 137 15.57 -1.68 -1.53
CA ARG A 137 16.57 -1.86 -0.46
C ARG A 137 17.54 -0.67 -0.41
N LYS A 138 18.06 -0.22 -1.55
CA LYS A 138 18.96 0.95 -1.61
C LYS A 138 18.28 2.22 -1.10
N SER A 139 17.01 2.46 -1.46
CA SER A 139 16.27 3.64 -1.00
C SER A 139 15.91 3.55 0.49
N ALA A 140 15.56 2.36 0.99
CA ALA A 140 15.31 2.10 2.40
C ALA A 140 16.56 2.33 3.23
N LEU A 141 17.72 1.78 2.81
CA LEU A 141 19.01 2.00 3.47
C LEU A 141 19.40 3.48 3.47
N LYS A 142 19.21 4.20 2.36
CA LYS A 142 19.47 5.65 2.29
C LYS A 142 18.59 6.42 3.28
N ARG A 143 17.29 6.10 3.36
CA ARG A 143 16.36 6.73 4.32
C ARG A 143 16.74 6.41 5.77
N TYR A 144 17.11 5.17 6.06
CA TYR A 144 17.56 4.75 7.39
C TYR A 144 18.84 5.46 7.80
N ARG A 145 19.88 5.42 6.94
CA ARG A 145 21.15 6.13 7.18
C ARG A 145 20.93 7.61 7.42
N ASN A 146 20.14 8.28 6.57
CA ASN A 146 19.88 9.71 6.74
C ASN A 146 19.15 10.01 8.05
N ARG A 147 18.27 9.10 8.51
CA ARG A 147 17.62 9.22 9.82
C ARG A 147 18.65 9.08 10.94
N VAL A 148 19.47 8.04 10.93
CA VAL A 148 20.51 7.81 11.95
C VAL A 148 21.47 9.00 12.00
N VAL A 149 21.96 9.47 10.86
CA VAL A 149 22.83 10.64 10.79
C VAL A 149 22.15 11.87 11.39
N ARG A 150 20.90 12.16 11.01
CA ARG A 150 20.16 13.32 11.53
C ARG A 150 19.85 13.23 13.03
N GLU A 151 19.65 12.02 13.55
CA GLU A 151 19.30 11.79 14.96
C GLU A 151 20.55 11.67 15.85
N TRP A 152 21.68 11.16 15.35
CA TRP A 152 22.86 10.88 16.20
C TRP A 152 23.99 11.87 16.03
N VAL A 153 24.18 12.46 14.83
CA VAL A 153 25.25 13.45 14.64
C VAL A 153 25.08 14.67 15.54
N PRO A 154 23.87 15.26 15.72
CA PRO A 154 23.69 16.37 16.64
C PRO A 154 23.98 15.99 18.10
N LEU A 155 23.63 14.77 18.53
CA LEU A 155 23.93 14.29 19.88
C LEU A 155 25.44 14.12 20.07
N ILE A 156 26.15 13.52 19.10
CA ILE A 156 27.60 13.32 19.17
C ILE A 156 28.33 14.67 19.20
N ILE A 157 27.93 15.60 18.32
CA ILE A 157 28.50 16.96 18.30
C ILE A 157 28.19 17.67 19.62
N GLY A 158 26.96 17.59 20.12
CA GLY A 158 26.55 18.20 21.39
C GLY A 158 27.39 17.67 22.55
N VAL A 159 27.53 16.34 22.69
CA VAL A 159 28.36 15.72 23.74
C VAL A 159 29.82 16.16 23.63
N ALA A 160 30.38 16.21 22.41
CA ALA A 160 31.74 16.68 22.20
C ALA A 160 31.92 18.14 22.65
N VAL A 161 31.03 19.05 22.22
CA VAL A 161 31.07 20.47 22.59
C VAL A 161 30.89 20.66 24.10
N LEU A 162 29.89 20.02 24.70
CA LEU A 162 29.65 20.14 26.15
C LEU A 162 30.82 19.59 26.98
N ARG A 163 31.52 18.56 26.48
CA ARG A 163 32.74 18.03 27.11
C ARG A 163 33.89 19.02 27.06
N GLU A 164 34.10 19.71 25.93
CA GLU A 164 35.15 20.74 25.77
C GLU A 164 34.91 21.97 26.66
N VAL A 165 33.64 22.29 26.94
CA VAL A 165 33.26 23.39 27.86
C VAL A 165 33.43 23.02 29.34
N GLY A 166 33.81 21.77 29.65
CA GLY A 166 34.08 21.32 31.02
C GLY A 166 32.82 21.15 31.87
N LEU A 167 31.64 20.98 31.25
CA LEU A 167 30.39 20.72 31.96
C LEU A 167 30.48 19.37 32.70
N GLY A 168 30.05 19.37 33.97
CA GLY A 168 30.09 18.18 34.80
C GLY A 168 29.38 16.97 34.17
N SER A 169 29.89 15.77 34.42
CA SER A 169 29.39 14.51 33.86
C SER A 169 27.88 14.30 34.07
N ALA A 170 27.32 14.83 35.16
CA ALA A 170 25.89 14.83 35.42
C ALA A 170 25.08 15.62 34.37
N VAL A 171 25.56 16.80 33.95
CA VAL A 171 24.88 17.63 32.95
C VAL A 171 24.89 16.96 31.58
N LEU A 172 26.01 16.32 31.21
CA LEU A 172 26.11 15.50 30.00
C LEU A 172 25.10 14.34 30.01
N LEU A 173 25.02 13.62 31.13
CA LEU A 173 24.10 12.50 31.29
C LEU A 173 22.64 12.95 31.14
N TRP A 174 22.24 14.02 31.85
CA TRP A 174 20.88 14.56 31.74
C TRP A 174 20.56 15.12 30.35
N GLY A 175 21.52 15.74 29.67
CA GLY A 175 21.37 16.21 28.29
C GLY A 175 21.14 15.09 27.29
N VAL A 176 21.90 14.00 27.40
CA VAL A 176 21.73 12.79 26.56
C VAL A 176 20.37 12.13 26.81
N LEU A 177 19.98 11.96 28.08
CA LEU A 177 18.69 11.37 28.44
C LEU A 177 17.52 12.23 27.94
N GLY A 178 17.59 13.55 28.09
CA GLY A 178 16.58 14.47 27.56
C GLY A 178 16.46 14.42 26.05
N TYR A 179 17.58 14.36 25.33
CA TYR A 179 17.60 14.24 23.88
C TYR A 179 16.97 12.92 23.40
N LEU A 180 17.31 11.79 24.03
CA LEU A 180 16.71 10.48 23.74
C LEU A 180 15.20 10.47 24.01
N ALA A 181 14.76 11.12 25.09
CA ALA A 181 13.34 11.27 25.41
C ALA A 181 12.58 12.06 24.32
N LEU A 182 13.17 13.15 23.81
CA LEU A 182 12.57 13.93 22.71
C LEU A 182 12.48 13.12 21.40
N LEU A 183 13.51 12.34 21.06
CA LEU A 183 13.47 11.44 19.90
C LEU A 183 12.37 10.38 20.05
N GLY A 184 12.25 9.77 21.23
CA GLY A 184 11.21 8.79 21.53
C GLY A 184 9.81 9.39 21.46
N LEU A 185 9.60 10.62 21.96
CA LEU A 185 8.33 11.34 21.86
C LEU A 185 7.95 11.62 20.39
N GLY A 186 8.91 12.07 19.57
CA GLY A 186 8.70 12.30 18.14
C GLY A 186 8.43 11.01 17.35
N TRP A 187 8.96 9.88 17.81
CA TRP A 187 8.66 8.56 17.23
C TRP A 187 7.24 8.08 17.59
N LEU A 188 6.86 8.17 18.87
CA LEU A 188 5.51 7.83 19.35
C LEU A 188 4.43 8.67 18.66
N ARG A 189 4.67 9.98 18.50
CA ARG A 189 3.77 10.91 17.80
C ARG A 189 3.58 10.53 16.32
N ARG A 190 4.65 10.10 15.64
CA ARG A 190 4.59 9.62 14.25
C ARG A 190 3.81 8.30 14.12
N LYS A 191 3.85 7.44 15.13
CA LYS A 191 3.14 6.15 15.18
C LYS A 191 1.69 6.26 15.67
N ARG A 192 1.22 7.43 16.12
CA ARG A 192 -0.12 7.67 16.71
C ARG A 192 -0.43 6.75 17.90
N TRP A 193 0.59 6.23 18.58
CA TRP A 193 0.46 5.40 19.78
C TRP A 193 0.38 6.31 21.02
N MET A 194 -0.80 6.89 21.27
CA MET A 194 -1.13 7.62 22.50
C MET A 194 -2.26 6.87 23.23
N GLY A 195 -1.96 5.64 23.67
CA GLY A 195 -2.82 4.89 24.58
C GLY A 195 -2.37 5.10 26.03
N CYS A 196 -3.33 5.15 26.97
CA CYS A 196 -3.17 5.54 28.38
C CYS A 196 -2.12 4.75 29.21
N LEU A 197 -1.62 3.62 28.71
CA LEU A 197 -0.58 2.83 29.39
C LEU A 197 0.84 3.44 29.32
N ALA A 198 1.08 4.40 28.42
CA ALA A 198 2.39 5.04 28.29
C ALA A 198 2.77 5.90 29.50
N LEU A 199 1.79 6.52 30.17
CA LEU A 199 2.03 7.52 31.22
C LEU A 199 2.63 6.95 32.52
N LEU A 200 2.39 5.67 32.82
CA LEU A 200 2.82 5.05 34.09
C LEU A 200 4.28 4.55 34.04
N PHE A 201 4.83 4.33 32.84
CA PHE A 201 6.21 3.89 32.61
C PHE A 201 6.97 4.82 31.65
N PHE A 202 6.53 6.07 31.51
CA PHE A 202 6.99 7.01 30.48
C PHE A 202 8.53 7.15 30.39
N PRO A 203 9.30 7.30 31.49
CA PRO A 203 10.76 7.42 31.38
C PRO A 203 11.46 6.09 31.03
N TYR A 204 11.01 4.96 31.61
CA TYR A 204 11.60 3.64 31.35
C TYR A 204 11.25 3.09 29.96
N SER A 205 10.03 3.33 29.50
CA SER A 205 9.56 2.91 28.17
C SER A 205 10.26 3.67 27.04
N LEU A 206 10.63 4.94 27.23
CA LEU A 206 11.39 5.71 26.25
C LEU A 206 12.83 5.23 26.10
N VAL A 207 13.51 4.93 27.21
CA VAL A 207 14.88 4.39 27.19
C VAL A 207 14.91 2.98 26.59
N LEU A 208 13.98 2.12 27.00
CA LEU A 208 13.85 0.76 26.44
C LEU A 208 13.45 0.77 24.96
N ALA A 209 12.56 1.68 24.54
CA ALA A 209 12.21 1.83 23.12
C ALA A 209 13.41 2.31 22.28
N GLY A 210 14.23 3.22 22.82
CA GLY A 210 15.48 3.66 22.19
C GLY A 210 16.47 2.51 22.01
N LEU A 211 16.70 1.72 23.06
CA LEU A 211 17.58 0.55 23.03
C LEU A 211 17.06 -0.54 22.08
N TYR A 212 15.74 -0.80 22.08
CA TYR A 212 15.13 -1.77 21.18
C TYR A 212 15.24 -1.34 19.71
N SER A 213 15.04 -0.05 19.42
CA SER A 213 15.22 0.50 18.07
C SER A 213 16.67 0.35 17.57
N LEU A 214 17.66 0.39 18.47
CA LEU A 214 19.07 0.18 18.13
C LEU A 214 19.36 -1.30 17.86
N TYR A 215 18.87 -2.19 18.73
CA TYR A 215 19.00 -3.63 18.57
C TYR A 215 18.40 -4.11 17.24
N GLU A 216 17.19 -3.63 16.90
CA GLU A 216 16.53 -3.98 15.64
C GLU A 216 17.37 -3.51 14.43
N GLY A 217 17.90 -2.29 14.48
CA GLY A 217 18.76 -1.74 13.43
C GLY A 217 20.03 -2.57 13.20
N LEU A 218 20.73 -2.95 14.27
CA LEU A 218 21.93 -3.78 14.22
C LEU A 218 21.64 -5.21 13.76
N SER A 219 20.57 -5.83 14.27
CA SER A 219 20.16 -7.18 13.89
C SER A 219 19.85 -7.27 12.40
N GLN A 220 19.09 -6.31 11.87
CA GLN A 220 18.77 -6.26 10.45
C GLN A 220 20.02 -6.00 9.60
N TRP A 221 20.90 -5.09 10.01
CA TRP A 221 22.16 -4.85 9.31
C TRP A 221 23.03 -6.11 9.23
N ASN A 222 23.13 -6.87 10.33
CA ASN A 222 23.91 -8.10 10.37
C ASN A 222 23.33 -9.19 9.46
N LYS A 223 21.99 -9.32 9.43
CA LYS A 223 21.30 -10.22 8.47
C LYS A 223 21.62 -9.86 7.02
N PHE A 224 21.56 -8.58 6.66
CA PHE A 224 21.89 -8.12 5.32
C PHE A 224 23.38 -8.26 4.97
N ALA A 225 24.27 -8.05 5.94
CA ALA A 225 25.71 -8.24 5.75
C ALA A 225 26.07 -9.71 5.51
N MET A 226 25.47 -10.63 6.26
CA MET A 226 25.65 -12.08 6.09
C MET A 226 25.14 -12.54 4.72
N GLU A 227 23.97 -12.08 4.29
CA GLU A 227 23.36 -12.46 3.01
C GLU A 227 24.11 -11.88 1.79
N SER A 228 24.89 -10.82 1.98
CA SER A 228 25.79 -10.27 0.94
C SER A 228 27.10 -11.05 0.76
N LYS A 229 27.49 -11.91 1.71
CA LYS A 229 28.69 -12.76 1.59
C LYS A 229 28.45 -14.08 0.85
N HIS A 230 27.17 -14.43 0.61
CA HIS A 230 26.77 -15.67 -0.06
C HIS A 230 26.27 -15.45 -1.51
N LEU A 231 26.48 -14.24 -2.06
CA LEU A 231 26.23 -13.86 -3.45
C LEU A 231 27.53 -13.43 -4.11
#